data_AF-A0A0C9V9N5-F1
#
_entry.id   AF-A0A0C9V9N5-F1
#
_cell.length_a   1.000
_cell.length_b   1.000
_cell.length_c   1.000
_cell.angle_alpha   90.00
_cell.angle_beta   90.00
_cell.angle_gamma   90.00
#
_symmetry.space_group_name_H-M   'P 1'
#
loop_
_entity.id
_entity.type
_entity.pdbx_description
1 polymer ?
#
loop_
_entity_poly.entity_id
_entity_poly.type
_entity_poly.pdbx_seq_one_letter_code
_entity_poly.pdbx_strand_id
1 'polypeptide(L)'
;MTSRQETYPADGFQSLSLEEISLRSNIDEDITHYVTEIVEEEPKLLRWSVELRTEIACTLKYKAKETFRWVESRIESLKKCRRAFDVKETFGSLPKTLDETYKRILLAVEEEDRTYVARLLAWVVFTSEPLCLEILVEAIVFEPDMSELDPDRRFVDPKDILGFCGNIFNPWYQKCGYWQCGCKDSGHRNRLHLTLSHYTVQEYLLSDRMQSDADLARCT
;
A
#
# COMPACT_ATOMS: atom_id res chain seq x y z
N MET A 1 -10.13 -7.83 -3.17
CA MET A 1 -11.24 -7.27 -3.95
C MET A 1 -11.43 -5.85 -3.49
N THR A 2 -11.34 -4.88 -4.38
CA THR A 2 -11.50 -3.49 -4.01
C THR A 2 -12.43 -2.77 -4.96
N SER A 3 -13.20 -1.88 -4.37
CA SER A 3 -14.39 -1.25 -4.96
C SER A 3 -14.05 -0.07 -5.91
N ARG A 4 -12.77 0.27 -6.08
CA ARG A 4 -12.34 1.41 -6.90
C ARG A 4 -11.99 0.99 -8.32
N GLN A 5 -12.55 1.72 -9.29
CA GLN A 5 -12.31 1.52 -10.73
C GLN A 5 -10.90 1.99 -11.08
N GLU A 6 -10.12 1.10 -11.69
CA GLU A 6 -8.82 1.43 -12.27
C GLU A 6 -9.04 2.18 -13.60
N THR A 7 -8.33 3.28 -13.81
CA THR A 7 -8.34 4.02 -15.08
C THR A 7 -7.48 3.35 -16.15
N TYR A 8 -6.45 2.61 -15.73
CA TYR A 8 -5.46 1.97 -16.60
C TYR A 8 -6.01 0.90 -17.58
N PRO A 9 -7.08 0.13 -17.27
CA PRO A 9 -7.66 -0.79 -18.23
C PRO A 9 -8.63 -0.11 -19.23
N ALA A 10 -9.19 1.05 -18.90
CA ALA A 10 -10.33 1.62 -19.64
C ALA A 10 -10.02 1.93 -21.12
N ASP A 11 -8.79 2.32 -21.43
CA ASP A 11 -8.39 2.65 -22.81
C ASP A 11 -8.24 1.42 -23.71
N GLY A 12 -7.92 0.24 -23.14
CA GLY A 12 -7.82 -1.01 -23.90
C GLY A 12 -9.17 -1.63 -24.25
N PHE A 13 -10.22 -1.28 -23.50
CA PHE A 13 -11.55 -1.88 -23.64
C PHE A 13 -12.53 -1.05 -24.50
N GLN A 14 -12.15 0.15 -24.97
CA GLN A 14 -13.00 0.96 -25.86
C GLN A 14 -13.33 0.26 -27.20
N SER A 15 -12.53 -0.72 -27.61
CA SER A 15 -12.74 -1.50 -28.84
C SER A 15 -13.68 -2.70 -28.66
N LEU A 16 -14.05 -3.05 -27.42
CA LEU A 16 -14.93 -4.16 -27.10
C LEU A 16 -16.26 -3.58 -26.59
N SER A 17 -17.36 -3.89 -27.28
CA SER A 17 -18.72 -3.53 -26.83
C SER A 17 -19.13 -4.37 -25.62
N LEU A 18 -18.51 -4.11 -24.47
CA LEU A 18 -18.84 -4.72 -23.20
C LEU A 18 -19.79 -3.79 -22.45
N GLU A 19 -20.86 -4.34 -21.88
CA GLU A 19 -21.64 -3.63 -20.88
C GLU A 19 -20.75 -3.38 -19.65
N GLU A 20 -20.54 -2.11 -19.33
CA GLU A 20 -19.85 -1.71 -18.11
C GLU A 20 -20.72 -2.03 -16.90
N ILE A 21 -20.44 -3.14 -16.23
CA ILE A 21 -21.04 -3.46 -14.93
C ILE A 21 -20.32 -2.61 -13.88
N SER A 22 -20.87 -1.44 -13.59
CA SER A 22 -20.36 -0.55 -12.54
C SER A 22 -20.76 -1.07 -11.16
N LEU A 23 -19.79 -1.55 -10.39
CA LEU A 23 -19.94 -1.86 -8.95
C LEU A 23 -19.99 -0.60 -8.07
N ARG A 24 -20.01 0.61 -8.67
CA ARG A 24 -19.99 1.89 -7.94
C ARG A 24 -21.36 2.40 -7.53
N SER A 25 -22.44 1.79 -8.02
CA SER A 25 -23.75 2.12 -7.49
C SER A 25 -23.82 1.65 -6.04
N ASN A 26 -23.81 2.62 -5.11
CA ASN A 26 -24.16 2.44 -3.70
C ASN A 26 -23.08 1.97 -2.71
N ILE A 27 -21.80 2.22 -2.98
CA ILE A 27 -20.67 1.84 -2.10
C ILE A 27 -20.86 2.33 -0.67
N ASP A 28 -21.33 3.56 -0.48
CA ASP A 28 -21.55 4.11 0.86
C ASP A 28 -22.71 3.41 1.61
N GLU A 29 -23.74 2.95 0.90
CA GLU A 29 -24.83 2.17 1.50
C GLU A 29 -24.36 0.75 1.84
N ASP A 30 -23.55 0.12 0.98
CA ASP A 30 -22.96 -1.20 1.25
C ASP A 30 -21.99 -1.14 2.45
N ILE A 31 -21.17 -0.08 2.55
CA ILE A 31 -20.32 0.16 3.73
C ILE A 31 -21.17 0.38 4.97
N THR A 32 -22.26 1.13 4.84
CA THR A 32 -23.19 1.39 5.94
C THR A 32 -23.83 0.10 6.45
N HIS A 33 -24.26 -0.77 5.53
CA HIS A 33 -24.80 -2.09 5.84
C HIS A 33 -23.75 -2.97 6.53
N TYR A 34 -22.56 -3.09 5.92
CA TYR A 34 -21.45 -3.87 6.46
C TYR A 34 -21.05 -3.41 7.87
N VAL A 35 -20.95 -2.10 8.11
CA VAL A 35 -20.62 -1.55 9.44
C VAL A 35 -21.72 -1.86 10.46
N THR A 36 -23.00 -1.76 10.08
CA THR A 36 -24.09 -2.12 10.99
C THR A 36 -24.02 -3.59 11.36
N GLU A 37 -23.95 -4.47 10.37
CA GLU A 37 -23.90 -5.92 10.53
C GLU A 37 -22.74 -6.34 11.43
N ILE A 38 -21.52 -5.87 11.15
CA ILE A 38 -20.35 -6.30 11.90
C ILE A 38 -20.31 -5.75 13.35
N VAL A 39 -20.88 -4.58 13.61
CA VAL A 39 -20.97 -4.02 14.98
C VAL A 39 -22.01 -4.77 15.82
N GLU A 40 -23.03 -5.35 15.17
CA GLU A 40 -24.11 -6.11 15.81
C GLU A 40 -23.80 -7.61 15.92
N GLU A 41 -22.96 -8.16 15.05
CA GLU A 41 -22.69 -9.61 15.04
C GLU A 41 -21.33 -10.00 15.64
N GLU A 42 -20.33 -9.12 15.63
CA GLU A 42 -18.98 -9.46 16.09
C GLU A 42 -18.94 -9.64 17.63
N PRO A 43 -18.63 -10.84 18.15
CA PRO A 43 -18.69 -11.14 19.58
C PRO A 43 -17.83 -10.21 20.45
N LYS A 44 -16.67 -9.79 19.92
CA LYS A 44 -15.76 -8.87 20.63
C LYS A 44 -16.25 -7.43 20.68
N LEU A 45 -17.19 -7.04 19.82
CA LEU A 45 -17.84 -5.73 19.83
C LEU A 45 -19.14 -5.76 20.63
N LEU A 46 -19.86 -6.89 20.62
CA LEU A 46 -21.09 -7.11 21.38
C LEU A 46 -20.96 -6.93 22.90
N ARG A 47 -19.76 -7.14 23.46
CA ARG A 47 -19.50 -6.89 24.89
C ARG A 47 -19.61 -5.41 25.30
N TRP A 48 -19.62 -4.49 24.34
CA TRP A 48 -19.70 -3.05 24.60
C TRP A 48 -21.15 -2.59 24.75
N SER A 49 -21.35 -1.50 25.51
CA SER A 49 -22.69 -0.93 25.69
C SER A 49 -23.29 -0.50 24.35
N VAL A 50 -24.63 -0.42 24.30
CA VAL A 50 -25.35 -0.01 23.09
C VAL A 50 -24.87 1.36 22.63
N GLU A 51 -24.70 2.29 23.57
CA GLU A 51 -24.25 3.66 23.31
C GLU A 51 -22.86 3.68 22.66
N LEU A 52 -21.93 2.87 23.17
CA LEU A 52 -20.57 2.80 22.62
C LEU A 52 -20.54 2.12 21.24
N ARG A 53 -21.39 1.11 21.01
CA ARG A 53 -21.54 0.47 19.70
C ARG A 53 -22.13 1.43 18.66
N THR A 54 -23.11 2.23 19.04
CA THR A 54 -23.65 3.29 18.18
C THR A 54 -22.57 4.33 17.84
N GLU A 55 -21.78 4.77 18.82
CA GLU A 55 -20.65 5.68 18.60
C GLU A 55 -19.60 5.09 17.65
N ILE A 56 -19.27 3.81 17.81
CA ILE A 56 -18.38 3.05 16.90
C ILE A 56 -18.95 3.06 15.47
N ALA A 57 -20.21 2.63 15.30
CA ALA A 57 -20.84 2.52 13.99
C ALA A 57 -20.92 3.88 13.28
N CYS A 58 -21.35 4.94 13.97
CA CYS A 58 -21.39 6.29 13.41
C CYS A 58 -20.00 6.76 12.98
N THR A 59 -18.97 6.53 13.81
CA THR A 59 -17.61 6.94 13.50
C THR A 59 -17.03 6.17 12.32
N LEU A 60 -17.32 4.87 12.22
CA LEU A 60 -16.84 4.04 11.12
C LEU A 60 -17.48 4.46 9.80
N LYS A 61 -18.80 4.65 9.77
CA LYS A 61 -19.54 5.12 8.59
C LYS A 61 -19.05 6.47 8.10
N TYR A 62 -18.92 7.44 9.01
CA TYR A 62 -18.49 8.80 8.67
C TYR A 62 -17.06 8.85 8.10
N LYS A 63 -16.16 7.99 8.59
CA LYS A 63 -14.74 8.02 8.20
C LYS A 63 -14.37 7.06 7.08
N ALA A 64 -15.23 6.11 6.72
CA ALA A 64 -14.90 5.06 5.75
C ALA A 64 -14.60 5.59 4.35
N LYS A 65 -15.20 6.72 3.93
CA LYS A 65 -14.98 7.38 2.62
C LYS A 65 -14.80 6.36 1.49
N GLU A 66 -15.81 5.53 1.25
CA GLU A 66 -15.83 4.51 0.19
C GLU A 66 -14.75 3.40 0.31
N THR A 67 -14.21 3.14 1.52
CA THR A 67 -13.11 2.17 1.71
C THR A 67 -13.43 1.12 2.78
N PHE A 68 -13.96 -0.04 2.36
CA PHE A 68 -14.19 -1.21 3.23
C PHE A 68 -12.93 -1.63 4.02
N ARG A 69 -11.75 -1.55 3.39
CA ARG A 69 -10.50 -1.96 4.02
C ARG A 69 -10.15 -1.13 5.26
N TRP A 70 -10.53 0.15 5.26
CA TRP A 70 -10.34 1.00 6.41
C TRP A 70 -11.25 0.56 7.57
N VAL A 71 -12.51 0.23 7.26
CA VAL A 71 -13.47 -0.31 8.23
C VAL A 71 -12.96 -1.62 8.83
N GLU A 72 -12.53 -2.58 7.99
CA GLU A 72 -11.94 -3.85 8.45
C GLU A 72 -10.74 -3.63 9.38
N SER A 73 -9.79 -2.80 8.95
CA SER A 73 -8.60 -2.48 9.74
C SER A 73 -8.97 -1.88 11.11
N ARG A 74 -10.00 -1.04 11.13
CA ARG A 74 -10.45 -0.40 12.36
C ARG A 74 -11.17 -1.37 13.29
N ILE A 75 -11.96 -2.27 12.74
CA ILE A 75 -12.62 -3.33 13.49
C ILE A 75 -11.58 -4.27 14.13
N GLU A 76 -10.55 -4.68 13.38
CA GLU A 76 -9.47 -5.52 13.92
C GLU A 76 -8.69 -4.85 15.07
N SER A 77 -8.58 -3.52 15.02
CA SER A 77 -8.00 -2.74 16.11
C SER A 77 -8.93 -2.69 17.33
N LEU A 78 -10.24 -2.44 17.11
CA LEU A 78 -11.26 -2.40 18.16
C LEU A 78 -11.43 -3.75 18.89
N LYS A 79 -11.23 -4.87 18.18
CA LYS A 79 -11.23 -6.22 18.75
C LYS A 79 -10.14 -6.41 19.82
N LYS A 80 -9.06 -5.62 19.80
CA LYS A 80 -7.93 -5.72 20.74
C LYS A 80 -8.11 -4.87 22.01
N CYS A 81 -9.02 -3.89 21.99
CA CYS A 81 -9.32 -3.02 23.13
C CYS A 81 -9.81 -3.84 24.33
N ARG A 82 -9.49 -3.42 25.56
CA ARG A 82 -9.98 -4.09 26.79
C ARG A 82 -10.82 -3.17 27.67
N ARG A 83 -10.71 -1.86 27.49
CA ARG A 83 -11.47 -0.83 28.19
C ARG A 83 -12.17 0.10 27.20
N ALA A 84 -13.29 0.71 27.62
CA ALA A 84 -13.98 1.72 26.82
C ALA A 84 -13.09 2.96 26.54
N PHE A 85 -12.17 3.27 27.47
CA PHE A 85 -11.12 4.27 27.23
C PHE A 85 -10.26 3.90 26.03
N ASP A 86 -9.76 2.65 25.97
CA ASP A 86 -8.95 2.15 24.86
C ASP A 86 -9.71 2.25 23.53
N VAL A 87 -11.04 2.08 23.52
CA VAL A 87 -11.88 2.23 22.31
C VAL A 87 -11.89 3.68 21.83
N LYS A 88 -12.11 4.64 22.74
CA LYS A 88 -12.10 6.07 22.42
C LYS A 88 -10.71 6.54 21.99
N GLU A 89 -9.69 6.07 22.67
CA GLU A 89 -8.30 6.31 22.29
C GLU A 89 -7.99 5.68 20.93
N THR A 90 -8.47 4.46 20.65
CA THR A 90 -8.34 3.80 19.34
C THR A 90 -8.91 4.69 18.25
N PHE A 91 -9.98 5.45 18.47
CA PHE A 91 -10.46 6.45 17.49
C PHE A 91 -9.58 7.70 17.36
N GLY A 92 -8.80 8.05 18.38
CA GLY A 92 -7.91 9.21 18.42
C GLY A 92 -6.44 8.96 18.06
N SER A 93 -5.91 7.76 18.29
CA SER A 93 -4.47 7.44 18.23
C SER A 93 -4.03 6.65 17.00
N LEU A 94 -4.98 6.04 16.28
CA LEU A 94 -4.68 5.29 15.06
C LEU A 94 -4.85 6.17 13.82
N PRO A 95 -4.01 5.95 12.79
CA PRO A 95 -4.11 6.67 11.53
C PRO A 95 -5.55 6.61 11.00
N LYS A 96 -6.11 7.78 10.69
CA LYS A 96 -7.49 8.01 10.27
C LYS A 96 -7.75 7.46 8.88
N THR A 97 -6.72 7.07 8.13
CA THR A 97 -6.78 6.55 6.76
C THR A 97 -5.63 5.58 6.47
N LEU A 98 -5.75 4.77 5.40
CA LEU A 98 -4.61 4.03 4.84
C LEU A 98 -3.49 4.99 4.42
N ASP A 99 -3.85 6.15 3.89
CA ASP A 99 -2.95 7.25 3.53
C ASP A 99 -2.08 7.68 4.71
N GLU A 100 -2.65 7.87 5.91
CA GLU A 100 -1.86 8.20 7.11
C GLU A 100 -0.93 7.04 7.54
N THR A 101 -1.32 5.80 7.26
CA THR A 101 -0.47 4.63 7.50
C THR A 101 0.73 4.63 6.55
N TYR A 102 0.49 4.87 5.25
CA TYR A 102 1.55 4.97 4.26
C TYR A 102 2.45 6.17 4.53
N LYS A 103 1.87 7.34 4.83
CA LYS A 103 2.61 8.53 5.26
C LYS A 103 3.53 8.23 6.43
N ARG A 104 3.04 7.55 7.47
CA ARG A 104 3.87 7.20 8.63
C ARG A 104 5.02 6.27 8.25
N ILE A 105 4.79 5.30 7.37
CA ILE A 105 5.85 4.40 6.89
C ILE A 105 6.90 5.19 6.11
N LEU A 106 6.47 6.08 5.21
CA LEU A 106 7.38 6.91 4.40
C LEU A 106 8.15 7.94 5.25
N LEU A 107 7.53 8.52 6.28
CA LEU A 107 8.18 9.45 7.20
C LEU A 107 9.13 8.75 8.19
N ALA A 108 8.98 7.44 8.40
CA ALA A 108 9.87 6.67 9.25
C ALA A 108 11.20 6.30 8.56
N VAL A 109 11.32 6.57 7.26
CA VAL A 109 12.55 6.37 6.49
C VAL A 109 13.62 7.36 6.96
N GLU A 110 14.80 6.82 7.25
CA GLU A 110 15.98 7.60 7.64
C GLU A 110 16.37 8.56 6.53
N GLU A 111 16.84 9.77 6.88
CA GLU A 111 17.10 10.84 5.91
C GLU A 111 18.10 10.42 4.83
N GLU A 112 19.10 9.63 5.21
CA GLU A 112 20.13 9.06 4.35
C GLU A 112 19.57 8.08 3.30
N ASP A 113 18.46 7.41 3.63
CA ASP A 113 17.84 6.39 2.78
C ASP A 113 16.77 6.94 1.84
N ARG A 114 16.23 8.14 2.11
CA ARG A 114 15.06 8.70 1.41
C ARG A 114 15.21 8.73 -0.11
N THR A 115 16.39 9.07 -0.60
CA THR A 115 16.67 9.11 -2.05
C THR A 115 16.57 7.72 -2.67
N TYR A 116 17.12 6.70 -2.02
CA TYR A 116 17.05 5.31 -2.49
C TYR A 116 15.63 4.77 -2.43
N VAL A 117 14.91 5.08 -1.35
CA VAL A 117 13.49 4.70 -1.19
C VAL A 117 12.63 5.33 -2.27
N ALA A 118 12.79 6.62 -2.54
CA ALA A 118 12.01 7.31 -3.57
C ALA A 118 12.26 6.69 -4.95
N ARG A 119 13.52 6.41 -5.30
CA ARG A 119 13.88 5.71 -6.55
C ARG A 119 13.31 4.30 -6.59
N LEU A 120 13.39 3.55 -5.49
CA LEU A 120 12.84 2.19 -5.40
C LEU A 120 11.33 2.18 -5.63
N LEU A 121 10.60 3.08 -4.95
CA LEU A 121 9.16 3.24 -5.13
C LEU A 121 8.82 3.63 -6.57
N ALA A 122 9.57 4.54 -7.18
CA ALA A 122 9.36 4.91 -8.58
C ALA A 122 9.53 3.71 -9.52
N TRP A 123 10.60 2.93 -9.37
CA TRP A 123 10.80 1.71 -10.16
C TRP A 123 9.66 0.73 -9.97
N VAL A 124 9.28 0.42 -8.73
CA VAL A 124 8.23 -0.56 -8.43
C VAL A 124 6.85 -0.10 -8.92
N VAL A 125 6.57 1.22 -8.92
CA VAL A 125 5.27 1.79 -9.33
C VAL A 125 5.14 1.90 -10.86
N PHE A 126 6.21 2.31 -11.55
CA PHE A 126 6.13 2.69 -12.96
C PHE A 126 6.61 1.60 -13.94
N THR A 127 7.14 0.47 -13.45
CA THR A 127 7.48 -0.65 -14.33
C THR A 127 6.27 -1.50 -14.66
N SER A 128 6.10 -1.82 -15.94
CA SER A 128 5.03 -2.71 -16.41
C SER A 128 5.18 -4.16 -15.92
N GLU A 129 6.41 -4.58 -15.65
CA GLU A 129 6.74 -5.93 -15.17
C GLU A 129 7.58 -5.85 -13.89
N PRO A 130 7.34 -6.73 -12.89
CA PRO A 130 8.10 -6.75 -11.65
C PRO A 130 9.60 -6.96 -11.89
N LEU A 131 10.42 -5.99 -11.48
CA LEU A 131 11.87 -6.09 -11.56
C LEU A 131 12.42 -7.06 -10.51
N CYS A 132 13.51 -7.74 -10.87
CA CYS A 132 14.24 -8.54 -9.90
C CYS A 132 15.11 -7.64 -9.02
N LEU A 133 15.38 -8.12 -7.81
CA LEU A 133 16.08 -7.38 -6.76
C LEU A 133 17.47 -6.92 -7.22
N GLU A 134 18.18 -7.75 -8.00
CA GLU A 134 19.51 -7.42 -8.50
C GLU A 134 19.52 -6.23 -9.46
N ILE A 135 18.45 -6.02 -10.22
CA ILE A 135 18.32 -4.84 -11.08
C ILE A 135 17.94 -3.63 -10.25
N LEU A 136 17.02 -3.80 -9.30
CA LEU A 136 16.55 -2.71 -8.44
C LEU A 136 17.69 -2.08 -7.64
N VAL A 137 18.57 -2.88 -7.05
CA VAL A 137 19.68 -2.34 -6.24
C VAL A 137 20.68 -1.52 -7.04
N GLU A 138 20.94 -1.89 -8.29
CA GLU A 138 21.80 -1.08 -9.17
C GLU A 138 21.05 0.17 -9.65
N ALA A 139 19.76 0.03 -9.98
CA ALA A 139 18.95 1.11 -10.53
C ALA A 139 18.67 2.25 -9.53
N ILE A 140 18.63 1.96 -8.22
CA ILE A 140 18.42 2.99 -7.20
C ILE A 140 19.72 3.74 -6.86
N VAL A 141 20.89 3.14 -7.07
CA VAL A 141 22.20 3.79 -6.84
C VAL A 141 22.64 4.59 -8.07
N PHE A 142 22.19 4.22 -9.26
CA PHE A 142 22.54 4.89 -10.51
C PHE A 142 22.21 6.39 -10.50
N GLU A 143 23.18 7.23 -10.88
CA GLU A 143 23.00 8.67 -11.07
C GLU A 143 23.09 9.04 -12.56
N PRO A 144 22.20 9.93 -13.08
CA PRO A 144 22.13 10.23 -14.52
C PRO A 144 23.43 10.74 -15.15
N ASP A 145 24.27 11.40 -14.36
CA ASP A 145 25.52 12.01 -14.81
C ASP A 145 26.74 11.07 -14.69
N MET A 146 26.53 9.83 -14.23
CA MET A 146 27.59 8.85 -14.03
C MET A 146 27.64 7.86 -15.19
N SER A 147 28.80 7.76 -15.85
CA SER A 147 29.04 6.79 -16.93
C SER A 147 29.23 5.36 -16.41
N GLU A 148 29.61 5.21 -15.15
CA GLU A 148 29.87 3.93 -14.49
C GLU A 148 29.33 3.94 -13.05
N LEU A 149 28.92 2.76 -12.58
CA LEU A 149 28.45 2.57 -11.21
C LEU A 149 29.65 2.47 -10.26
N ASP A 150 29.70 3.39 -9.30
CA ASP A 150 30.71 3.39 -8.24
C ASP A 150 30.55 2.13 -7.35
N PRO A 151 31.57 1.24 -7.30
CA PRO A 151 31.51 0.04 -6.47
C PRO A 151 31.28 0.33 -4.99
N ASP A 152 31.77 1.45 -4.47
CA ASP A 152 31.66 1.80 -3.05
C ASP A 152 30.25 2.27 -2.67
N ARG A 153 29.42 2.62 -3.67
CA ARG A 153 28.02 3.01 -3.47
C ARG A 153 27.04 1.84 -3.58
N ARG A 154 27.51 0.64 -3.93
CA ARG A 154 26.64 -0.53 -4.08
C ARG A 154 26.23 -1.10 -2.74
N PHE A 155 24.98 -1.56 -2.68
CA PHE A 155 24.51 -2.39 -1.56
C PHE A 155 25.29 -3.70 -1.53
N VAL A 156 25.87 -4.03 -0.37
CA VAL A 156 26.65 -5.26 -0.17
C VAL A 156 25.74 -6.48 -0.19
N ASP A 157 24.59 -6.42 0.50
CA ASP A 157 23.51 -7.39 0.36
C ASP A 157 22.32 -6.74 -0.36
N PRO A 158 21.93 -7.25 -1.54
CA PRO A 158 20.76 -6.72 -2.23
C PRO A 158 19.47 -6.75 -1.41
N LYS A 159 19.38 -7.61 -0.39
CA LYS A 159 18.21 -7.72 0.49
C LYS A 159 18.06 -6.56 1.46
N ASP A 160 19.09 -5.73 1.63
CA ASP A 160 19.02 -4.58 2.52
C ASP A 160 17.90 -3.61 2.12
N ILE A 161 17.62 -3.49 0.82
CA ILE A 161 16.56 -2.61 0.31
C ILE A 161 15.14 -3.06 0.71
N LEU A 162 14.97 -4.31 1.16
CA LEU A 162 13.69 -4.81 1.68
C LEU A 162 13.34 -4.15 3.02
N GLY A 163 14.33 -3.61 3.74
CA GLY A 163 14.15 -2.95 5.04
C GLY A 163 13.54 -1.55 4.94
N PHE A 164 13.71 -0.87 3.80
CA PHE A 164 13.43 0.55 3.64
C PHE A 164 12.00 1.00 3.97
N CYS A 165 10.98 0.18 3.72
CA CYS A 165 9.58 0.56 3.94
C CYS A 165 8.74 -0.54 4.59
N GLY A 166 9.37 -1.45 5.34
CA GLY A 166 8.70 -2.56 6.01
C GLY A 166 7.71 -3.29 5.10
N ASN A 167 6.42 -3.23 5.44
CA ASN A 167 5.36 -3.98 4.77
C ASN A 167 4.83 -3.34 3.47
N ILE A 168 5.45 -2.27 2.95
CA ILE A 168 5.06 -1.68 1.66
C ILE A 168 5.41 -2.60 0.49
N PHE A 169 6.48 -3.38 0.63
CA PHE A 169 6.94 -4.27 -0.42
C PHE A 169 6.50 -5.72 -0.17
N ASN A 170 6.28 -6.45 -1.26
CA ASN A 170 5.99 -7.88 -1.25
C ASN A 170 7.04 -8.63 -2.08
N PRO A 171 8.04 -9.25 -1.41
CA PRO A 171 9.06 -10.02 -2.09
C PRO A 171 8.52 -11.41 -2.48
N TRP A 172 8.81 -11.85 -3.70
CA TRP A 172 8.40 -13.18 -4.18
C TRP A 172 9.42 -13.77 -5.15
N TYR A 173 9.44 -15.09 -5.29
CA TYR A 173 10.41 -15.78 -6.14
C TYR A 173 9.81 -16.17 -7.49
N GLN A 174 10.49 -15.81 -8.58
CA GLN A 174 10.15 -16.23 -9.93
C GLN A 174 11.34 -16.88 -10.62
N LYS A 175 11.08 -17.86 -11.49
CA LYS A 175 12.09 -18.32 -12.43
C LYS A 175 12.39 -17.19 -13.42
N CYS A 176 13.66 -16.78 -13.54
CA CYS A 176 14.00 -15.79 -14.57
C CYS A 176 13.75 -16.38 -15.97
N GLY A 177 12.93 -15.70 -16.77
CA GLY A 177 12.79 -15.96 -18.21
C GLY A 177 14.04 -15.49 -18.96
N TYR A 178 14.48 -16.26 -19.96
CA TYR A 178 15.74 -16.07 -20.72
C TYR A 178 16.05 -14.63 -21.18
N TRP A 179 15.04 -13.76 -21.27
CA TRP A 179 15.13 -12.42 -21.83
C TRP A 179 15.02 -11.26 -20.83
N GLN A 180 14.59 -11.52 -19.58
CA GLN A 180 14.16 -10.45 -18.65
C GLN A 180 15.29 -9.94 -17.73
N CYS A 181 16.39 -10.68 -17.56
CA CYS A 181 17.36 -10.39 -16.51
C CYS A 181 18.84 -10.40 -16.94
N GLY A 182 19.15 -10.57 -18.23
CA GLY A 182 20.54 -10.53 -18.73
C GLY A 182 21.49 -11.64 -18.22
N CYS A 183 20.97 -12.69 -17.58
CA CYS A 183 21.77 -13.83 -17.10
C CYS A 183 22.48 -14.57 -18.23
N LYS A 184 23.78 -14.84 -18.06
CA LYS A 184 24.55 -15.76 -18.93
C LYS A 184 24.55 -17.22 -18.45
N ASP A 185 23.96 -17.52 -17.29
CA ASP A 185 24.00 -18.85 -16.69
C ASP A 185 22.87 -19.77 -17.19
N SER A 186 23.23 -21.00 -17.56
CA SER A 186 22.35 -22.08 -18.01
C SER A 186 21.45 -22.67 -16.90
N GLY A 187 21.60 -22.20 -15.66
CA GLY A 187 20.76 -22.57 -14.52
C GLY A 187 19.75 -21.46 -14.21
N HIS A 188 18.50 -21.63 -14.66
CA HIS A 188 17.37 -20.76 -14.29
C HIS A 188 17.09 -20.84 -12.79
N ARG A 189 17.86 -20.10 -11.99
CA ARG A 189 17.61 -19.95 -10.55
C ARG A 189 16.37 -19.07 -10.35
N ASN A 190 15.60 -19.39 -9.31
CA ASN A 190 14.54 -18.51 -8.84
C ASN A 190 15.19 -17.20 -8.35
N ARG A 191 14.78 -16.07 -8.92
CA ARG A 191 15.18 -14.73 -8.50
C ARG A 191 14.13 -14.10 -7.63
N LEU A 192 14.56 -13.20 -6.76
CA LEU A 192 13.67 -12.44 -5.90
C LEU A 192 13.18 -11.22 -6.68
N HIS A 193 11.87 -11.07 -6.80
CA HIS A 193 11.21 -9.92 -7.40
C HIS A 193 10.52 -9.11 -6.30
N LEU A 194 10.37 -7.81 -6.55
CA LEU A 194 9.75 -6.89 -5.61
C LEU A 194 8.55 -6.20 -6.26
N THR A 195 7.40 -6.26 -5.59
CA THR A 195 6.20 -5.48 -5.95
C THR A 195 5.67 -4.76 -4.74
N LEU A 196 4.65 -3.91 -4.92
CA LEU A 196 3.89 -3.37 -3.79
C LEU A 196 3.07 -4.48 -3.14
N SER A 197 2.97 -4.43 -1.81
CA SER A 197 2.17 -5.37 -1.04
C SER A 197 0.67 -5.26 -1.28
N HIS A 198 0.23 -4.10 -1.76
CA HIS A 198 -1.16 -3.86 -2.12
C HIS A 198 -1.28 -2.70 -3.11
N TYR A 199 -2.23 -2.79 -4.05
CA TYR A 199 -2.42 -1.74 -5.06
C TYR A 199 -2.81 -0.37 -4.45
N THR A 200 -3.43 -0.34 -3.25
CA THR A 200 -3.75 0.93 -2.56
C THR A 200 -2.51 1.74 -2.20
N VAL A 201 -1.34 1.09 -2.10
CA VAL A 201 -0.07 1.79 -1.94
C VAL A 201 0.23 2.59 -3.21
N GLN A 202 0.06 1.96 -4.37
CA GLN A 202 0.25 2.59 -5.67
C GLN A 202 -0.71 3.76 -5.85
N GLU A 203 -1.99 3.55 -5.52
CA GLU A 203 -3.02 4.60 -5.60
C GLU A 203 -2.68 5.80 -4.71
N TYR A 204 -2.17 5.55 -3.50
CA TYR A 204 -1.73 6.62 -2.61
C TYR A 204 -0.52 7.38 -3.17
N LEU A 205 0.52 6.66 -3.62
CA LEU A 205 1.74 7.23 -4.19
C LEU A 205 1.47 8.06 -5.46
N LEU A 206 0.46 7.68 -6.24
CA LEU A 206 0.06 8.39 -7.47
C LEU A 206 -0.98 9.48 -7.25
N SER A 207 -1.49 9.66 -6.02
CA SER A 207 -2.56 10.63 -5.74
C SER A 207 -2.04 12.05 -5.53
N ASP A 208 -2.85 13.05 -5.91
CA ASP A 208 -2.61 14.47 -5.59
C ASP A 208 -2.45 14.71 -4.08
N ARG A 209 -3.00 13.82 -3.25
CA ARG A 209 -2.93 13.87 -1.79
C ARG A 209 -1.49 13.74 -1.30
N MET A 210 -0.69 12.85 -1.90
CA MET A 210 0.74 12.74 -1.59
C MET A 210 1.49 13.99 -2.06
N GLN A 211 1.18 14.49 -3.26
CA GLN A 211 1.87 15.66 -3.84
C GLN A 211 1.59 16.95 -3.07
N SER A 212 0.40 17.06 -2.45
CA SER A 212 0.00 18.20 -1.62
C SER A 212 0.46 18.11 -0.16
N ASP A 213 1.09 17.00 0.26
CA ASP A 213 1.45 16.78 1.66
C ASP A 213 2.77 17.50 2.02
N ALA A 214 2.64 18.60 2.77
CA ALA A 214 3.76 19.46 3.16
C ALA A 214 4.80 18.77 4.05
N ASP A 215 4.44 17.68 4.75
CA ASP A 215 5.39 16.94 5.59
C ASP A 215 6.26 16.02 4.73
N LEU A 216 5.69 15.43 3.68
CA LEU A 216 6.41 14.60 2.71
C LEU A 216 7.20 15.43 1.70
N ALA A 217 6.72 16.62 1.34
CA ALA A 217 7.43 17.56 0.47
C ALA A 217 8.74 18.10 1.08
N ARG A 218 8.95 17.95 2.40
CA ARG A 218 10.22 18.25 3.08
C ARG A 218 11.19 17.07 3.10
N CYS A 219 10.74 15.89 2.64
CA CYS A 219 11.49 14.65 2.62
C CYS A 219 11.89 14.22 1.20
N THR A 220 11.33 14.85 0.17
CA THR A 220 11.71 14.74 -1.25
C THR A 220 12.65 15.84 -1.66
#